data_AF-A0A5N0DNS6-F1
#
_entry.id   AF-A0A5N0DNS6-F1
#
_cell.length_a   1.000
_cell.length_b   1.000
_cell.length_c   1.000
_cell.angle_alpha   90.00
_cell.angle_beta   90.00
_cell.angle_gamma   90.00
#
_symmetry.space_group_name_H-M   'P 1'
#
loop_
_entity.id
_entity.type
_entity.pdbx_description
1 polymer ?
#
loop_
_entity_poly.entity_id
_entity_poly.type
_entity_poly.pdbx_seq_one_letter_code
_entity_poly.pdbx_strand_id
1 'polypeptide(L)'
;MTSANIELGQAEIAAFNEAARSGSIRFEEHAAREAVQLYDQMINGLGKIRDKLGTAKDSTGFGGFASGQELQQGFSNKASEGIAVVSQLIDGAMRLQEAFLRAGQLISEADQVNASRVKLLGDTQETGIGA
;
A
#
# COMPACT_ATOMS: atom_id res chain seq x y z
N MET A 1 7.66 -3.58 21.81
CA MET A 1 6.68 -4.04 20.81
C MET A 1 7.45 -4.27 19.53
N THR A 2 7.59 -5.53 19.12
CA THR A 2 8.30 -5.91 17.91
C THR A 2 7.52 -5.35 16.74
N SER A 3 8.01 -4.30 16.09
CA SER A 3 7.50 -3.89 14.78
C SER A 3 7.51 -5.15 13.93
N ALA A 4 6.34 -5.65 13.54
CA ALA A 4 6.26 -6.79 12.65
C ALA A 4 6.97 -6.35 11.36
N ASN A 5 8.21 -6.79 11.20
CA ASN A 5 9.02 -6.53 10.02
C ASN A 5 8.50 -7.50 8.96
N ILE A 6 7.30 -7.19 8.45
CA ILE A 6 6.64 -8.03 7.46
C ILE A 6 7.38 -7.77 6.15
N GLU A 7 8.18 -8.75 5.75
CA GLU A 7 8.87 -8.74 4.46
C GLU A 7 7.83 -9.01 3.36
N LEU A 8 7.24 -7.93 2.84
CA LEU A 8 6.15 -7.97 1.85
C LEU A 8 6.67 -8.15 0.41
N GLY A 9 7.77 -8.86 0.24
CA GLY A 9 8.36 -9.14 -1.07
C GLY A 9 9.01 -7.94 -1.76
N GLN A 10 9.53 -6.97 -0.99
CA GLN A 10 10.10 -5.73 -1.54
C GLN A 10 11.31 -6.00 -2.46
N ALA A 11 12.12 -7.00 -2.13
CA ALA A 11 13.27 -7.41 -2.92
C ALA A 11 12.84 -8.01 -4.26
N GLU A 12 11.81 -8.86 -4.25
CA GLU A 12 11.23 -9.49 -5.44
C GLU A 12 10.57 -8.46 -6.36
N ILE A 13 9.83 -7.50 -5.78
CA ILE A 13 9.23 -6.38 -6.52
C ILE A 13 10.32 -5.54 -7.19
N ALA A 14 11.41 -5.22 -6.46
CA ALA A 14 12.52 -4.47 -7.01
C ALA A 14 13.23 -5.22 -8.15
N ALA A 15 13.48 -6.52 -7.96
CA ALA A 15 14.08 -7.38 -8.98
C ALA A 15 13.19 -7.46 -10.23
N PHE A 16 11.88 -7.61 -10.08
CA PHE A 16 10.95 -7.65 -11.19
C PHE A 16 10.90 -6.32 -11.95
N ASN A 17 10.85 -5.20 -11.24
CA ASN A 17 10.84 -3.88 -11.87
C ASN A 17 12.14 -3.62 -12.66
N GLU A 18 13.30 -4.04 -12.13
CA GLU A 18 14.57 -3.94 -12.85
C GLU A 18 14.62 -4.85 -14.09
N ALA A 19 14.10 -6.08 -13.99
CA ALA A 19 14.00 -7.00 -15.12
C ALA A 19 13.06 -6.45 -16.23
N ALA A 20 11.98 -5.79 -15.84
CA ALA A 20 11.08 -5.10 -16.78
C ALA A 20 11.76 -3.87 -17.41
N ARG A 21 12.46 -3.05 -16.61
CA ARG A 21 13.14 -1.82 -17.06
C ARG A 21 14.30 -2.10 -18.01
N SER A 22 15.07 -3.15 -17.74
CA SER A 22 16.15 -3.63 -18.62
C SER A 22 15.65 -4.32 -19.89
N GLY A 23 14.34 -4.63 -19.95
CA GLY A 23 13.73 -5.36 -21.05
C GLY A 23 14.05 -6.86 -21.05
N SER A 24 14.62 -7.40 -19.97
CA SER A 24 14.83 -8.85 -19.78
C SER A 24 13.52 -9.63 -19.65
N ILE A 25 12.47 -8.98 -19.15
CA ILE A 25 11.10 -9.52 -19.16
C ILE A 25 10.23 -8.62 -20.04
N ARG A 26 9.41 -9.25 -20.87
CA ARG A 26 8.41 -8.58 -21.71
C ARG A 26 7.09 -9.31 -21.65
N PHE A 27 6.01 -8.53 -21.67
CA PHE A 27 4.65 -9.01 -21.83
C PHE A 27 4.05 -8.39 -23.09
N GLU A 28 3.05 -9.07 -23.65
CA GLU A 28 2.18 -8.40 -24.61
C GLU A 28 1.39 -7.29 -23.93
N GLU A 29 1.10 -6.23 -24.68
CA GLU A 29 0.41 -5.04 -24.15
C GLU A 29 -0.91 -5.41 -23.47
N HIS A 30 -1.71 -6.27 -24.11
CA HIS A 30 -3.00 -6.69 -23.57
C HIS A 30 -2.86 -7.41 -22.23
N ALA A 31 -1.88 -8.31 -22.11
CA ALA A 31 -1.61 -9.05 -20.88
C ALA A 31 -1.09 -8.13 -19.75
N ALA A 32 -0.26 -7.14 -20.09
CA ALA A 32 0.19 -6.13 -19.14
C ALA A 32 -0.99 -5.28 -18.62
N ARG A 33 -1.91 -4.87 -19.49
CA ARG A 33 -3.11 -4.12 -19.10
C ARG A 33 -4.06 -4.95 -18.23
N GLU A 34 -4.27 -6.22 -18.54
CA GLU A 34 -5.06 -7.12 -17.68
C GLU A 34 -4.44 -7.29 -16.29
N ALA A 35 -3.12 -7.49 -16.20
CA ALA A 35 -2.43 -7.55 -14.92
C ALA A 35 -2.63 -6.26 -14.10
N VAL A 36 -2.50 -5.10 -14.75
CA VAL A 36 -2.72 -3.79 -14.11
C VAL A 36 -4.14 -3.66 -13.54
N GLN A 37 -5.16 -4.12 -14.28
CA GLN A 37 -6.55 -4.10 -13.82
C GLN A 37 -6.76 -4.95 -12.57
N LEU A 38 -6.10 -6.11 -12.46
CA LEU A 38 -6.16 -6.94 -11.25
C LEU A 38 -5.55 -6.21 -10.04
N TYR A 39 -4.42 -5.53 -10.24
CA TYR A 39 -3.82 -4.71 -9.19
C TYR A 39 -4.68 -3.49 -8.84
N ASP A 40 -5.36 -2.86 -9.80
CA ASP A 40 -6.29 -1.77 -9.51
C ASP A 40 -7.42 -2.24 -8.58
N GLN A 41 -8.00 -3.41 -8.86
CA GLN A 41 -9.02 -4.00 -7.99
C GLN A 41 -8.48 -4.28 -6.59
N MET A 42 -7.27 -4.81 -6.49
CA MET A 42 -6.60 -5.09 -5.22
C MET A 42 -6.33 -3.79 -4.44
N ILE A 43 -5.77 -2.77 -5.07
CA ILE A 43 -5.48 -1.47 -4.46
C ILE A 43 -6.76 -0.82 -3.94
N ASN A 44 -7.84 -0.86 -4.73
CA ASN A 44 -9.15 -0.35 -4.30
C ASN A 44 -9.71 -1.12 -3.09
N GLY A 45 -9.55 -2.45 -3.07
CA GLY A 45 -9.95 -3.29 -1.93
C GLY A 45 -9.14 -2.96 -0.67
N LEU A 46 -7.83 -2.85 -0.79
CA LEU A 46 -6.92 -2.48 0.29
C LEU A 46 -7.20 -1.07 0.82
N GLY A 47 -7.49 -0.10 -0.07
CA GLY A 47 -7.90 1.25 0.31
C GLY A 47 -9.12 1.24 1.20
N LYS A 48 -10.17 0.49 0.83
CA LYS A 48 -11.38 0.33 1.66
C LYS A 48 -11.09 -0.29 3.03
N ILE A 49 -10.14 -1.22 3.11
CA ILE A 49 -9.72 -1.81 4.40
C ILE A 49 -9.01 -0.76 5.24
N ARG A 50 -8.09 0.00 4.65
CA ARG A 50 -7.37 1.09 5.32
C ARG A 50 -8.34 2.11 5.90
N ASP A 51 -9.35 2.52 5.13
CA ASP A 51 -10.35 3.50 5.57
C ASP A 51 -11.17 2.97 6.75
N LYS A 52 -11.58 1.69 6.71
CA LYS A 52 -12.26 1.03 7.84
C LYS A 52 -11.40 0.98 9.09
N LEU A 53 -10.10 0.70 8.95
CA LEU A 53 -9.15 0.74 10.07
C LEU A 53 -9.00 2.17 10.61
N GLY A 54 -9.02 3.18 9.73
CA GLY A 54 -9.09 4.59 10.11
C GLY A 54 -10.29 4.87 11.02
N THR A 55 -11.50 4.48 10.60
CA THR A 55 -12.69 4.61 11.44
C THR A 55 -12.59 3.84 12.76
N ALA A 56 -11.99 2.64 12.75
CA ALA A 56 -11.83 1.83 13.95
C ALA A 56 -10.82 2.43 14.95
N LYS A 57 -9.78 3.13 14.45
CA LYS A 57 -8.79 3.83 15.27
C LYS A 57 -9.43 4.89 16.17
N ASP A 58 -10.46 5.55 15.66
CA ASP A 58 -11.19 6.63 16.33
C ASP A 58 -12.44 6.13 17.08
N SER A 59 -12.59 4.82 17.22
CA SER A 59 -13.73 4.23 17.93
C SER A 59 -13.76 4.62 19.40
N THR A 60 -14.96 4.96 19.88
CA THR A 60 -15.24 5.30 21.27
C THR A 60 -16.21 4.28 21.87
N GLY A 61 -16.37 4.28 23.20
CA GLY A 61 -17.35 3.42 23.88
C GLY A 61 -16.75 2.33 24.78
N PHE A 62 -15.46 2.37 25.08
CA PHE A 62 -14.81 1.45 26.02
C PHE A 62 -15.08 1.78 27.50
N GLY A 63 -15.76 2.89 27.79
CA GLY A 63 -16.08 3.35 29.14
C GLY A 63 -15.02 4.27 29.75
N GLY A 64 -15.37 4.99 30.82
CA GLY A 64 -14.50 6.02 31.44
C GLY A 64 -13.55 5.50 32.51
N PHE A 65 -13.63 4.22 32.89
CA PHE A 65 -12.70 3.61 33.85
C PHE A 65 -11.29 3.47 33.23
N ALA A 66 -10.26 3.42 34.08
CA ALA A 66 -8.87 3.29 33.63
C ALA A 66 -8.65 2.11 32.67
N SER A 67 -9.25 0.94 32.98
CA SER A 67 -9.19 -0.23 32.10
C SER A 67 -9.87 -0.03 30.73
N GLY A 68 -10.93 0.79 30.66
CA GLY A 68 -11.58 1.16 29.40
C GLY A 68 -10.70 2.05 28.54
N GLN A 69 -10.00 3.00 29.16
CA GLN A 69 -9.04 3.88 28.47
C GLN A 69 -7.84 3.09 27.93
N GLU A 70 -7.31 2.16 28.71
CA GLU A 70 -6.23 1.26 28.28
C GLU A 70 -6.64 0.40 27.08
N LEU A 71 -7.85 -0.16 27.10
CA LEU A 71 -8.39 -0.91 25.96
C LEU A 71 -8.54 -0.03 24.72
N GLN A 72 -9.14 1.16 24.86
CA GLN A 72 -9.30 2.10 23.75
C GLN A 72 -7.94 2.44 23.11
N GLN A 73 -6.92 2.70 23.93
CA GLN A 73 -5.58 2.98 23.45
C GLN A 73 -4.98 1.76 22.72
N GLY A 74 -5.15 0.55 23.27
CA GLY A 74 -4.67 -0.68 22.64
C GLY A 74 -5.29 -0.93 21.27
N PHE A 75 -6.60 -0.74 21.13
CA PHE A 75 -7.31 -0.85 19.85
C PHE A 75 -6.86 0.21 18.85
N SER A 76 -6.71 1.47 19.29
CA SER A 76 -6.25 2.56 18.43
C SER A 76 -4.82 2.33 17.91
N ASN A 77 -3.94 1.86 18.79
CA ASN A 77 -2.58 1.47 18.40
C ASN A 77 -2.61 0.33 17.38
N LYS A 78 -3.43 -0.70 17.61
CA LYS A 78 -3.49 -1.85 16.70
C LYS A 78 -4.07 -1.49 15.33
N ALA A 79 -5.08 -0.61 15.29
CA ALA A 79 -5.60 -0.07 14.05
C ALA A 79 -4.53 0.73 13.29
N SER A 80 -3.72 1.53 14.01
CA SER A 80 -2.61 2.28 13.41
C SER A 80 -1.53 1.37 12.82
N GLU A 81 -1.16 0.29 13.50
CA GLU A 81 -0.27 -0.75 12.94
C GLU A 81 -0.86 -1.37 11.66
N GLY A 82 -2.16 -1.70 11.68
CA GLY A 82 -2.85 -2.25 10.52
C GLY A 82 -2.86 -1.28 9.33
N ILE A 83 -3.12 0.01 9.57
CA ILE A 83 -3.06 1.05 8.53
C ILE A 83 -1.67 1.10 7.91
N ALA A 84 -0.61 1.04 8.73
CA ALA A 84 0.77 1.07 8.23
C ALA A 84 1.05 -0.12 7.30
N VAL A 85 0.67 -1.34 7.69
CA VAL A 85 0.86 -2.55 6.87
C VAL A 85 0.05 -2.49 5.58
N VAL A 86 -1.22 -2.07 5.64
CA VAL A 86 -2.07 -1.96 4.44
C VAL A 86 -1.52 -0.92 3.47
N SER A 87 -1.00 0.21 3.98
CA SER A 87 -0.34 1.22 3.14
C SER A 87 0.92 0.69 2.46
N GLN A 88 1.71 -0.14 3.14
CA GLN A 88 2.87 -0.80 2.51
C GLN A 88 2.45 -1.80 1.41
N LEU A 89 1.36 -2.54 1.61
CA LEU A 89 0.79 -3.42 0.59
C LEU A 89 0.32 -2.64 -0.65
N ILE A 90 -0.32 -1.49 -0.45
CA ILE A 90 -0.73 -0.60 -1.55
C ILE A 90 0.51 -0.10 -2.32
N ASP A 91 1.56 0.37 -1.64
CA ASP A 91 2.80 0.80 -2.30
C ASP A 91 3.42 -0.34 -3.13
N GLY A 92 3.51 -1.55 -2.55
CA GLY A 92 4.02 -2.74 -3.25
C GLY A 92 3.20 -3.08 -4.49
N ALA A 93 1.86 -3.03 -4.40
CA ALA A 93 0.97 -3.26 -5.53
C ALA A 93 1.18 -2.25 -6.67
N MET A 94 1.33 -0.97 -6.34
CA MET A 94 1.57 0.09 -7.33
C MET A 94 2.93 -0.10 -8.03
N ARG A 95 3.97 -0.55 -7.31
CA ARG A 95 5.27 -0.87 -7.91
C ARG A 95 5.20 -2.07 -8.86
N LEU A 96 4.35 -3.05 -8.56
CA LEU A 96 4.09 -4.18 -9.46
C LEU A 96 3.35 -3.73 -10.72
N GLN A 97 2.34 -2.86 -10.60
CA GLN A 97 1.69 -2.24 -11.76
C GLN A 97 2.70 -1.54 -12.68
N GLU A 98 3.59 -0.74 -12.09
CA GLU A 98 4.64 -0.05 -12.83
C GLU A 98 5.56 -1.05 -13.57
N ALA A 99 5.94 -2.15 -12.92
CA ALA A 99 6.76 -3.19 -13.54
C ALA A 99 6.03 -3.90 -14.71
N PHE A 100 4.75 -4.24 -14.55
CA PHE A 100 3.95 -4.82 -15.64
C PHE A 100 3.80 -3.86 -16.82
N LEU A 101 3.53 -2.58 -16.55
CA LEU A 101 3.44 -1.55 -17.59
C LEU A 101 4.76 -1.38 -18.34
N ARG A 102 5.90 -1.34 -17.62
CA ARG A 102 7.24 -1.30 -18.22
C ARG A 102 7.52 -2.51 -19.10
N ALA A 103 7.19 -3.71 -18.61
CA ALA A 103 7.38 -4.94 -19.38
C ALA A 103 6.45 -5.03 -20.61
N GLY A 104 5.30 -4.35 -20.59
CA GLY A 104 4.41 -4.15 -21.74
C GLY A 104 4.76 -2.97 -22.64
N GLN A 105 5.89 -2.28 -22.40
CA GLN A 105 6.32 -1.06 -23.11
C GLN A 105 5.36 0.13 -22.99
N LEU A 106 4.48 0.12 -21.99
CA LEU A 106 3.52 1.18 -21.66
C LEU A 106 4.16 2.20 -20.71
N ILE A 107 5.21 2.87 -21.20
CA ILE A 107 6.07 3.72 -20.36
C ILE A 107 5.32 4.93 -19.81
N SER A 108 4.48 5.57 -20.62
CA SER A 108 3.69 6.73 -20.20
C SER A 108 2.74 6.39 -19.06
N GLU A 109 2.05 5.26 -19.14
CA GLU A 109 1.18 4.77 -18.07
C GLU A 109 1.99 4.37 -16.82
N ALA A 110 3.17 3.75 -17.00
CA ALA A 110 4.06 3.42 -15.88
C ALA A 110 4.48 4.68 -15.11
N ASP A 111 4.81 5.76 -15.83
CA ASP A 111 5.18 7.05 -15.21
C ASP A 111 4.00 7.70 -14.47
N GLN A 112 2.78 7.57 -14.99
CA GLN A 112 1.57 8.04 -14.31
C GLN A 112 1.31 7.28 -12.99
N VAL A 113 1.51 5.96 -12.99
CA VAL A 113 1.41 5.13 -11.78
C VAL A 113 2.48 5.55 -10.77
N ASN A 114 3.73 5.70 -11.20
CA ASN A 114 4.81 6.16 -10.33
C ASN A 114 4.53 7.55 -9.74
N ALA A 115 4.06 8.50 -10.53
CA ALA A 115 3.68 9.83 -10.06
C ALA A 115 2.54 9.78 -9.02
N SER A 116 1.53 8.94 -9.25
CA SER A 116 0.43 8.73 -8.30
C SER A 116 0.91 8.10 -7.00
N ARG A 117 1.84 7.13 -7.09
CA ARG A 117 2.46 6.48 -5.92
C ARG A 117 3.25 7.48 -5.08
N VAL A 118 4.05 8.33 -5.71
CA VAL A 118 4.83 9.37 -5.02
C VAL A 118 3.92 10.35 -4.30
N LYS A 119 2.81 10.79 -4.91
CA LYS A 119 1.81 11.64 -4.24
C LYS A 119 1.23 10.95 -3.00
N LEU A 120 0.79 9.70 -3.13
CA LEU A 120 0.23 8.92 -2.02
C LEU A 120 1.22 8.78 -0.84
N LEU A 121 2.51 8.54 -1.13
CA LEU A 121 3.54 8.46 -0.10
C LEU A 121 3.82 9.82 0.54
N GLY A 122 3.78 10.91 -0.25
CA GLY A 122 3.89 12.28 0.26
C GLY A 122 2.77 12.62 1.24
N ASP A 123 1.51 12.35 0.87
CA ASP A 123 0.34 12.60 1.73
C ASP A 123 0.40 11.79 3.04
N THR A 124 0.97 10.58 2.99
CA THR A 124 1.16 9.72 4.17
C THR A 124 2.24 10.26 5.11
N GLN A 125 3.26 10.95 4.59
CA GLN A 125 4.32 11.56 5.43
C GLN A 125 3.80 12.80 6.16
N GLU A 126 3.00 13.65 5.51
CA GLU A 126 2.45 14.86 6.14
C GLU A 126 1.47 14.54 7.28
N THR A 127 0.71 13.45 7.18
CA THR A 127 -0.17 12.98 8.26
C THR A 127 0.57 12.35 9.45
N GLY A 128 1.88 12.09 9.32
CA GLY A 128 2.73 11.54 10.38
C GLY A 128 3.51 12.54 11.23
N ILE A 129 3.55 13.84 10.86
CA ILE A 129 4.33 14.88 11.58
C ILE A 129 3.48 15.67 12.60
N GLY A 130 2.34 15.13 13.03
CA GLY A 130 1.34 15.85 13.81
C GLY A 130 0.65 15.05 14.92
N ALA A 131 1.37 14.17 15.63
CA ALA A 131 0.88 13.53 16.85
C ALA A 131 2.00 13.47 17.91
#